data_AF-A0A2Z3QZI7-F1
#
_entry.id   AF-A0A2Z3QZI7-F1
#
_cell.length_a   1.000
_cell.length_b   1.000
_cell.length_c   1.000
_cell.angle_alpha   90.00
_cell.angle_beta   90.00
_cell.angle_gamma   90.00
#
_symmetry.space_group_name_H-M   'P 1'
#
loop_
_entity.id
_entity.type
_entity.pdbx_description
1 polymer ?
#
loop_
_entity_poly.entity_id
_entity_poly.type
_entity_poly.pdbx_seq_one_letter_code
_entity_poly.pdbx_strand_id
1 'polypeptide(L)'
;MVLAAVLAPWPMTAVGHGAVGPGGVPAAGAGARIVPLSVPSPVHHASARPWARLAGRGGLWVWCAGDGRRGLSVTVPGGRSRRCAGVRVTAPGGGGRRVTWFAVGHGSFWARPLGASRGVSVRALGARGVFRYVTLAVREGRLVAVAGAGAPGAQARYHLTVSGRRTVRMTATEVASYRDRAVARRDRPALAGFYDFGVGTAMSAMAIDPARHDADGLWFTDARGPSWAPLRNPRHPWRQAYGPGVRAFGLLQRDRARRYYGVHAARPQDAPDVIVHWPGRGTRVVLRERPTAGRAAPNVWVMFGPRAQDRETLRYRLTWTRTARDRGDRAIVVSTLMGGNARSGARMYVIDYAGGAIARRLPDHAVAGTVRVRPDTFVTQDSVRYNPYTHGYRQVLQVLPMAGRNIHVRAWLSVSGQRLSETWRYTLFAPRIAR
;
A
#
# COMPACT_ATOMS: atom_id res chain seq x y z
N MET A 1 -40.45 30.70 29.84
CA MET A 1 -40.13 32.15 29.85
C MET A 1 -38.62 32.26 30.01
N VAL A 2 -37.87 32.55 28.93
CA VAL A 2 -37.42 33.92 28.54
C VAL A 2 -36.33 34.38 29.54
N LEU A 3 -35.06 34.69 29.23
CA LEU A 3 -34.44 35.28 28.05
C LEU A 3 -32.89 35.06 28.05
N ALA A 4 -32.31 35.28 26.88
CA ALA A 4 -30.91 35.42 26.42
C ALA A 4 -29.93 36.21 27.34
N ALA A 5 -28.65 35.81 27.46
CA ALA A 5 -27.44 36.10 26.64
C ALA A 5 -26.78 37.46 26.88
N VAL A 6 -25.48 37.50 27.21
CA VAL A 6 -24.50 38.51 26.74
C VAL A 6 -23.09 37.90 26.71
N LEU A 7 -22.46 37.97 25.54
CA LEU A 7 -21.03 37.82 25.29
C LEU A 7 -20.33 39.18 25.50
N ALA A 8 -19.13 39.19 26.09
CA ALA A 8 -18.24 40.34 26.10
C ALA A 8 -16.76 39.89 26.28
N PRO A 9 -15.76 40.66 25.82
CA PRO A 9 -14.63 40.16 25.03
C PRO A 9 -13.25 40.29 25.68
N TRP A 10 -12.24 39.75 24.98
CA TRP A 10 -10.82 39.81 25.30
C TRP A 10 -10.25 41.23 25.08
N PRO A 11 -9.29 41.70 25.90
CA PRO A 11 -8.70 43.02 25.74
C PRO A 11 -7.57 43.00 24.70
N MET A 12 -7.63 43.96 23.77
CA MET A 12 -6.48 44.45 23.00
C MET A 12 -5.93 45.70 23.71
N THR A 13 -4.62 45.74 23.92
CA THR A 13 -3.91 46.98 24.26
C THR A 13 -3.46 47.67 22.98
N ALA A 14 -3.85 48.93 22.85
CA ALA A 14 -3.42 49.85 21.80
C ALA A 14 -2.24 50.70 22.28
N VAL A 15 -1.33 51.04 21.37
CA VAL A 15 -0.54 52.28 21.41
C VAL A 15 -0.70 52.92 20.03
N GLY A 16 -1.08 54.20 20.02
CA GLY A 16 -1.55 54.92 18.84
C GLY A 16 -0.64 56.05 18.35
N HIS A 17 -1.30 56.94 17.59
CA HIS A 17 -0.86 58.18 16.92
C HIS A 17 -0.24 58.01 15.52
N GLY A 18 -0.72 58.66 14.45
CA GLY A 18 -1.76 59.69 14.34
C GLY A 18 -2.28 59.85 12.90
N ALA A 19 -3.36 60.61 12.76
CA ALA A 19 -4.12 60.82 11.53
C ALA A 19 -3.62 62.03 10.72
N VAL A 20 -3.60 61.92 9.38
CA VAL A 20 -3.82 63.04 8.43
C VAL A 20 -4.50 62.47 7.17
N GLY A 21 -5.47 63.22 6.63
CA GLY A 21 -6.50 62.83 5.67
C GLY A 21 -6.12 62.76 4.18
N PRO A 22 -7.12 62.82 3.27
CA PRO A 22 -7.12 62.09 2.00
C PRO A 22 -6.66 62.95 0.81
N GLY A 23 -5.94 62.34 -0.14
CA GLY A 23 -5.68 62.98 -1.42
C GLY A 23 -4.66 62.24 -2.28
N GLY A 24 -5.02 62.00 -3.53
CA GLY A 24 -4.06 61.80 -4.63
C GLY A 24 -3.71 60.35 -4.93
N VAL A 25 -4.33 59.81 -5.98
CA VAL A 25 -3.71 58.78 -6.82
C VAL A 25 -2.54 59.42 -7.57
N PRO A 26 -1.34 58.80 -7.61
CA PRO A 26 -0.42 59.05 -8.71
C PRO A 26 -0.14 57.78 -9.52
N ALA A 27 0.10 58.07 -10.80
CA ALA A 27 0.26 57.18 -11.93
C ALA A 27 1.35 56.12 -11.79
N ALA A 28 1.15 55.06 -12.57
CA ALA A 28 2.11 54.02 -12.88
C ALA A 28 3.43 54.61 -13.44
N GLY A 29 4.53 54.32 -12.75
CA GLY A 29 5.89 54.46 -13.26
C GLY A 29 6.51 53.09 -13.48
N ALA A 30 6.81 52.77 -14.74
CA ALA A 30 7.50 51.57 -15.14
C ALA A 30 8.92 51.50 -14.55
N GLY A 31 9.32 50.35 -14.00
CA GLY A 31 10.74 50.17 -13.63
C GLY A 31 11.09 49.15 -12.55
N ALA A 32 10.37 48.03 -12.40
CA ALA A 32 10.90 46.89 -11.65
C ALA A 32 10.30 45.59 -12.18
N ARG A 33 11.02 44.91 -13.08
CA ARG A 33 10.73 43.51 -13.42
C ARG A 33 10.99 42.67 -12.17
N ILE A 34 9.94 42.34 -11.43
CA ILE A 34 9.96 41.21 -10.51
C ILE A 34 10.15 39.98 -11.39
N VAL A 35 11.38 39.49 -11.46
CA VAL A 35 11.66 38.17 -12.03
C VAL A 35 11.14 37.17 -11.00
N PRO A 36 10.07 36.40 -11.27
CA PRO A 36 9.75 35.29 -10.39
C PRO A 36 10.96 34.36 -10.41
N LEU A 37 11.46 33.99 -9.24
CA LEU A 37 12.30 32.81 -9.06
C LEU A 37 11.44 31.60 -9.45
N SER A 38 11.32 31.36 -10.76
CA SER A 38 10.90 30.09 -11.31
C SER A 38 11.99 29.11 -10.95
N VAL A 39 11.85 28.49 -9.77
CA VAL A 39 12.55 27.26 -9.46
C VAL A 39 12.15 26.29 -10.57
N PRO A 40 13.09 25.73 -11.35
CA PRO A 40 12.78 24.65 -12.26
C PRO A 40 12.40 23.47 -11.37
N SER A 41 11.12 23.35 -11.08
CA SER A 41 10.56 22.12 -10.55
C SER A 41 10.95 21.05 -11.56
N PRO A 42 11.68 19.98 -11.18
CA PRO A 42 11.78 18.81 -12.02
C PRO A 42 10.44 18.08 -11.90
N VAL A 43 9.37 18.72 -12.38
CA VAL A 43 8.34 18.01 -13.08
C VAL A 43 9.09 17.47 -14.28
N HIS A 44 9.63 16.26 -14.13
CA HIS A 44 9.70 15.38 -15.28
C HIS A 44 8.26 15.30 -15.79
N HIS A 45 7.93 16.21 -16.70
CA HIS A 45 7.18 15.87 -17.88
C HIS A 45 7.94 14.69 -18.46
N ALA A 46 7.65 13.50 -17.93
CA ALA A 46 7.73 12.30 -18.72
C ALA A 46 6.81 12.62 -19.88
N SER A 47 7.40 13.16 -20.95
CA SER A 47 6.78 13.27 -22.25
C SER A 47 6.02 11.97 -22.42
N ALA A 48 4.72 12.09 -22.70
CA ALA A 48 3.89 10.94 -23.01
C ALA A 48 4.51 10.30 -24.25
N ARG A 49 5.51 9.44 -24.06
CA ARG A 49 6.18 8.75 -25.16
C ARG A 49 5.08 7.92 -25.81
N PRO A 50 4.83 8.09 -27.12
CA PRO A 50 3.71 7.43 -27.76
C PRO A 50 3.86 5.92 -27.58
N TRP A 51 2.77 5.28 -27.16
CA TRP A 51 2.71 3.82 -27.08
C TRP A 51 2.55 3.28 -28.49
N ALA A 52 3.59 2.63 -29.02
CA ALA A 52 3.52 1.97 -30.32
C ALA A 52 2.91 0.57 -30.19
N ARG A 53 1.93 0.23 -31.03
CA ARG A 53 1.33 -1.11 -31.07
C ARG A 53 2.31 -2.09 -31.70
N LEU A 54 2.64 -3.17 -31.01
CA LEU A 54 3.53 -4.24 -31.51
C LEU A 54 2.77 -5.40 -32.15
N ALA A 55 1.65 -5.79 -31.54
CA ALA A 55 0.82 -6.90 -31.99
C ALA A 55 -0.61 -6.76 -31.45
N GLY A 56 -1.55 -7.46 -32.09
CA GLY A 56 -2.88 -7.66 -31.52
C GLY A 56 -3.66 -8.78 -32.19
N ARG A 57 -4.21 -9.70 -31.40
CA ARG A 57 -5.08 -10.80 -31.85
C ARG A 57 -5.96 -11.26 -30.68
N GLY A 58 -7.17 -11.75 -30.95
CA GLY A 58 -8.06 -12.32 -29.92
C GLY A 58 -8.42 -11.35 -28.79
N GLY A 59 -8.51 -10.04 -29.09
CA GLY A 59 -8.83 -9.03 -28.10
C GLY A 59 -7.69 -8.65 -27.15
N LEU A 60 -6.45 -9.08 -27.37
CA LEU A 60 -5.29 -8.60 -26.61
C LEU A 60 -4.38 -7.78 -27.53
N TRP A 61 -3.87 -6.67 -27.01
CA TRP A 61 -2.92 -5.81 -27.74
C TRP A 61 -1.68 -5.54 -26.91
N VAL A 62 -0.53 -5.67 -27.55
CA VAL A 62 0.78 -5.42 -26.97
C VAL A 62 1.25 -4.04 -27.40
N TRP A 63 1.69 -3.24 -26.43
CA TRP A 63 2.18 -1.88 -26.67
C TRP A 63 3.57 -1.70 -26.09
N CYS A 64 4.43 -1.05 -26.87
CA CYS A 64 5.79 -0.67 -26.53
C CYS A 64 5.80 0.80 -26.09
N ALA A 65 6.40 1.09 -24.93
CA ALA A 65 6.71 2.46 -24.54
C ALA A 65 8.09 2.86 -25.07
N GLY A 66 8.24 4.11 -25.49
CA GLY A 66 9.53 4.67 -25.87
C GLY A 66 9.73 4.82 -27.38
N ASP A 67 10.93 5.23 -27.76
CA ASP A 67 11.37 5.51 -29.12
C ASP A 67 11.84 4.27 -29.89
N GLY A 68 11.75 3.08 -29.28
CA GLY A 68 12.18 1.84 -29.91
C GLY A 68 13.69 1.55 -29.84
N ARG A 69 14.50 2.40 -29.18
CA ARG A 69 15.98 2.35 -29.33
C ARG A 69 16.73 1.72 -28.16
N ARG A 70 16.25 1.85 -26.92
CA ARG A 70 16.92 1.35 -25.71
C ARG A 70 15.95 0.73 -24.73
N GLY A 71 16.43 -0.22 -23.91
CA GLY A 71 15.67 -0.81 -22.80
C GLY A 71 15.37 -2.31 -22.94
N LEU A 72 14.19 -2.70 -22.47
CA LEU A 72 13.64 -4.05 -22.47
C LEU A 72 13.50 -4.59 -23.90
N SER A 73 14.12 -5.73 -24.21
CA SER A 73 13.88 -6.45 -25.47
C SER A 73 12.53 -7.16 -25.40
N VAL A 74 11.60 -6.83 -26.31
CA VAL A 74 10.24 -7.37 -26.32
C VAL A 74 10.05 -8.22 -27.56
N THR A 75 9.70 -9.49 -27.38
CA THR A 75 9.38 -10.42 -28.46
C THR A 75 7.91 -10.83 -28.36
N VAL A 76 7.21 -10.80 -29.49
CA VAL A 76 5.80 -11.22 -29.63
C VAL A 76 5.71 -12.39 -30.61
N PRO A 77 4.64 -13.21 -30.59
CA PRO A 77 4.54 -14.37 -31.47
C PRO A 77 4.56 -13.95 -32.94
N GLY A 78 5.39 -14.61 -33.75
CA GLY A 78 5.54 -14.32 -35.18
C GLY A 78 6.23 -12.98 -35.51
N GLY A 79 6.76 -12.24 -34.52
CA GLY A 79 7.38 -10.93 -34.71
C GLY A 79 8.87 -10.89 -34.34
N ARG A 80 9.61 -9.96 -34.96
CA ARG A 80 10.99 -9.62 -34.57
C ARG A 80 11.01 -8.92 -33.20
N SER A 81 12.11 -9.08 -32.45
CA SER A 81 12.28 -8.41 -31.16
C SER A 81 12.39 -6.88 -31.33
N ARG A 82 11.79 -6.09 -30.43
CA ARG A 82 11.88 -4.62 -30.40
C ARG A 82 12.34 -4.11 -29.04
N ARG A 83 13.09 -3.00 -28.99
CA ARG A 83 13.49 -2.38 -27.72
C ARG A 83 12.41 -1.43 -27.22
N CYS A 84 12.03 -1.56 -25.96
CA CYS A 84 11.01 -0.73 -25.32
C CYS A 84 11.51 -0.26 -23.94
N ALA A 85 11.07 0.91 -23.49
CA ALA A 85 11.22 1.30 -22.09
C ALA A 85 10.43 0.34 -21.17
N GLY A 86 9.25 -0.08 -21.63
CA GLY A 86 8.43 -1.11 -21.00
C GLY A 86 7.36 -1.60 -21.96
N VAL A 87 6.68 -2.68 -21.58
CA VAL A 87 5.59 -3.28 -22.35
C VAL A 87 4.32 -3.31 -21.53
N ARG A 88 3.18 -3.07 -22.17
CA ARG A 88 1.87 -3.32 -21.60
C ARG A 88 1.03 -4.18 -22.53
N VAL A 89 0.19 -5.01 -21.94
CA VAL A 89 -0.86 -5.77 -22.63
C VAL A 89 -2.19 -5.16 -22.22
N THR A 90 -3.00 -4.75 -23.20
CA THR A 90 -4.35 -4.23 -22.98
C THR A 90 -5.41 -5.23 -23.39
N ALA A 91 -6.51 -5.28 -22.63
CA ALA A 91 -7.70 -6.08 -22.91
C ALA A 91 -8.96 -5.18 -22.97
N PRO A 92 -10.09 -5.64 -23.53
CA PRO A 92 -11.34 -4.90 -23.54
C PRO A 92 -11.87 -4.72 -22.12
N GLY A 93 -12.22 -3.48 -21.77
CA GLY A 93 -12.66 -3.07 -20.43
C GLY A 93 -14.14 -2.72 -20.30
N GLY A 94 -14.93 -2.83 -21.38
CA GLY A 94 -16.34 -2.40 -21.45
C GLY A 94 -16.51 -1.05 -22.15
N GLY A 95 -17.66 -0.81 -22.78
CA GLY A 95 -17.97 0.45 -23.49
C GLY A 95 -16.97 0.81 -24.58
N GLY A 96 -16.44 -0.17 -25.32
CA GLY A 96 -15.43 0.01 -26.37
C GLY A 96 -14.02 0.36 -25.89
N ARG A 97 -13.82 0.69 -24.59
CA ARG A 97 -12.52 1.11 -24.05
C ARG A 97 -11.60 -0.08 -23.79
N ARG A 98 -10.29 0.12 -24.01
CA ARG A 98 -9.24 -0.83 -23.66
C ARG A 98 -8.57 -0.42 -22.37
N VAL A 99 -8.22 -1.41 -21.55
CA VAL A 99 -7.52 -1.18 -20.28
C VAL A 99 -6.23 -1.98 -20.25
N THR A 100 -5.15 -1.36 -19.74
CA THR A 100 -3.95 -2.11 -19.36
C THR A 100 -4.34 -3.19 -18.36
N TRP A 101 -4.05 -4.44 -18.73
CA TRP A 101 -4.36 -5.63 -17.95
C TRP A 101 -3.09 -6.22 -17.33
N PHE A 102 -1.96 -6.14 -18.04
CA PHE A 102 -0.65 -6.59 -17.57
C PHE A 102 0.44 -5.64 -18.08
N ALA A 103 1.51 -5.44 -17.31
CA ALA A 103 2.67 -4.67 -17.75
C ALA A 103 3.97 -5.17 -17.11
N VAL A 104 5.07 -4.98 -17.83
CA VAL A 104 6.45 -5.29 -17.39
C VAL A 104 7.38 -4.17 -17.83
N GLY A 105 8.24 -3.70 -16.92
CA GLY A 105 9.25 -2.68 -17.23
C GLY A 105 9.93 -2.14 -15.97
N HIS A 106 11.10 -1.53 -16.15
CA HIS A 106 11.83 -0.78 -15.10
C HIS A 106 11.94 -1.55 -13.75
N GLY A 107 12.19 -2.86 -13.84
CA GLY A 107 12.38 -3.75 -12.68
C GLY A 107 11.11 -4.20 -11.96
N SER A 108 9.94 -3.98 -12.56
CA SER A 108 8.66 -4.40 -11.99
C SER A 108 7.73 -5.03 -13.02
N PHE A 109 6.78 -5.80 -12.52
CA PHE A 109 5.60 -6.20 -13.28
C PHE A 109 4.36 -6.08 -12.39
N TRP A 110 3.21 -5.91 -13.03
CA TRP A 110 1.93 -5.83 -12.33
C TRP A 110 0.80 -6.24 -13.27
N ALA A 111 -0.30 -6.63 -12.67
CA ALA A 111 -1.56 -6.85 -13.38
C ALA A 111 -2.66 -5.98 -12.78
N ARG A 112 -3.71 -5.76 -13.55
CA ARG A 112 -4.80 -4.87 -13.16
C ARG A 112 -6.15 -5.45 -13.56
N PRO A 113 -7.01 -5.71 -12.57
CA PRO A 113 -8.39 -6.08 -12.83
C PRO A 113 -9.15 -5.01 -13.63
N LEU A 114 -10.19 -5.42 -14.34
CA LEU A 114 -11.09 -4.47 -15.00
C LEU A 114 -11.66 -3.47 -13.98
N GLY A 115 -11.65 -2.18 -14.35
CA GLY A 115 -12.12 -1.09 -13.48
C GLY A 115 -11.17 -0.72 -12.32
N ALA A 116 -10.03 -1.39 -12.17
CA ALA A 116 -9.02 -1.01 -11.16
C ALA A 116 -8.05 0.07 -11.68
N SER A 117 -7.46 0.83 -10.77
CA SER A 117 -6.37 1.77 -11.04
C SER A 117 -4.99 1.09 -10.90
N ARG A 118 -3.90 1.88 -10.98
CA ARG A 118 -2.57 1.37 -10.63
C ARG A 118 -2.48 1.21 -9.11
N GLY A 119 -1.62 0.32 -8.64
CA GLY A 119 -1.39 0.12 -7.22
C GLY A 119 -0.10 -0.65 -7.00
N VAL A 120 -0.14 -1.60 -6.06
CA VAL A 120 1.00 -2.42 -5.69
C VAL A 120 1.57 -3.20 -6.88
N SER A 121 2.89 -3.21 -6.98
CA SER A 121 3.65 -3.90 -8.03
C SER A 121 4.50 -5.04 -7.46
N VAL A 122 4.88 -5.98 -8.32
CA VAL A 122 5.88 -7.01 -8.00
C VAL A 122 7.23 -6.58 -8.55
N ARG A 123 8.31 -6.78 -7.78
CA ARG A 123 9.65 -6.31 -8.12
C ARG A 123 10.57 -7.48 -8.42
N ALA A 124 11.33 -7.41 -9.50
CA ALA A 124 12.33 -8.41 -9.82
C ALA A 124 13.52 -8.37 -8.84
N LEU A 125 14.10 -9.54 -8.54
CA LEU A 125 15.37 -9.72 -7.81
C LEU A 125 15.63 -8.67 -6.73
N GLY A 126 14.94 -8.72 -5.60
CA GLY A 126 15.38 -7.83 -4.52
C GLY A 126 14.95 -6.36 -4.65
N ALA A 127 14.12 -5.99 -5.65
CA ALA A 127 13.84 -4.62 -6.08
C ALA A 127 15.03 -3.89 -6.70
N ARG A 128 16.11 -4.65 -6.95
CA ARG A 128 17.31 -4.23 -7.68
C ARG A 128 17.35 -4.79 -9.10
N GLY A 129 16.50 -5.77 -9.41
CA GLY A 129 16.43 -6.37 -10.73
C GLY A 129 15.90 -5.40 -11.78
N VAL A 130 16.47 -5.47 -12.97
CA VAL A 130 15.96 -4.81 -14.17
C VAL A 130 15.69 -5.87 -15.22
N PHE A 131 14.47 -5.88 -15.77
CA PHE A 131 14.12 -6.76 -16.87
C PHE A 131 14.89 -6.37 -18.14
N ARG A 132 15.55 -7.35 -18.75
CA ARG A 132 16.37 -7.19 -19.96
C ARG A 132 15.64 -7.68 -21.21
N TYR A 133 14.85 -8.73 -21.08
CA TYR A 133 13.99 -9.21 -22.15
C TYR A 133 12.65 -9.72 -21.61
N VAL A 134 11.64 -9.74 -22.48
CA VAL A 134 10.37 -10.44 -22.28
C VAL A 134 9.85 -10.97 -23.61
N THR A 135 9.48 -12.24 -23.62
CA THR A 135 8.76 -12.88 -24.72
C THR A 135 7.32 -13.09 -24.28
N LEU A 136 6.37 -12.60 -25.07
CA LEU A 136 4.94 -12.71 -24.82
C LEU A 136 4.33 -13.75 -25.78
N ALA A 137 3.39 -14.54 -25.29
CA ALA A 137 2.60 -15.46 -26.09
C ALA A 137 1.19 -15.63 -25.49
N VAL A 138 0.27 -16.17 -26.27
CA VAL A 138 -1.04 -16.62 -25.78
C VAL A 138 -1.12 -18.12 -25.97
N ARG A 139 -1.45 -18.86 -24.90
CA ARG A 139 -1.63 -20.31 -24.90
C ARG A 139 -2.93 -20.62 -24.16
N GLU A 140 -3.85 -21.35 -24.80
CA GLU A 140 -5.15 -21.74 -24.20
C GLU A 140 -5.90 -20.53 -23.59
N GLY A 141 -5.92 -19.39 -24.29
CA GLY A 141 -6.58 -18.16 -23.79
C GLY A 141 -5.88 -17.47 -22.61
N ARG A 142 -4.70 -17.94 -22.17
CA ARG A 142 -3.88 -17.35 -21.11
C ARG A 142 -2.69 -16.60 -21.71
N LEU A 143 -2.33 -15.47 -21.12
CA LEU A 143 -1.11 -14.76 -21.47
C LEU A 143 0.07 -15.46 -20.80
N VAL A 144 1.06 -15.82 -21.58
CA VAL A 144 2.34 -16.36 -21.12
C VAL A 144 3.42 -15.30 -21.36
N ALA A 145 4.18 -14.97 -20.32
CA ALA A 145 5.33 -14.08 -20.42
C ALA A 145 6.58 -14.76 -19.85
N VAL A 146 7.62 -14.87 -20.67
CA VAL A 146 8.94 -15.35 -20.24
C VAL A 146 9.89 -14.18 -20.22
N ALA A 147 10.39 -13.80 -19.05
CA ALA A 147 11.20 -12.60 -18.88
C ALA A 147 12.52 -12.89 -18.17
N GLY A 148 13.59 -12.23 -18.58
CA GLY A 148 14.88 -12.27 -17.90
C GLY A 148 15.17 -10.97 -17.18
N ALA A 149 15.62 -11.04 -15.93
CA ALA A 149 16.06 -9.89 -15.14
C ALA A 149 17.49 -10.08 -14.62
N GLY A 150 18.21 -8.98 -14.47
CA GLY A 150 19.54 -8.97 -13.86
C GLY A 150 19.71 -7.83 -12.87
N ALA A 151 20.59 -8.06 -11.90
CA ALA A 151 21.10 -7.09 -10.93
C ALA A 151 22.59 -7.42 -10.67
N PRO A 152 23.38 -6.51 -10.07
CA PRO A 152 24.74 -6.85 -9.65
C PRO A 152 24.76 -8.13 -8.79
N GLY A 153 25.49 -9.15 -9.25
CA GLY A 153 25.63 -10.44 -8.57
C GLY A 153 24.41 -11.37 -8.61
N ALA A 154 23.33 -11.04 -9.35
CA ALA A 154 22.13 -11.87 -9.43
C ALA A 154 21.45 -11.82 -10.80
N GLN A 155 20.87 -12.95 -11.21
CA GLN A 155 20.05 -13.05 -12.42
C GLN A 155 18.85 -13.96 -12.16
N ALA A 156 17.74 -13.70 -12.86
CA ALA A 156 16.55 -14.54 -12.78
C ALA A 156 15.83 -14.63 -14.12
N ARG A 157 15.22 -15.79 -14.36
CA ARG A 157 14.24 -16.02 -15.43
C ARG A 157 12.87 -16.26 -14.81
N TYR A 158 11.88 -15.52 -15.27
CA TYR A 158 10.49 -15.58 -14.83
C TYR A 158 9.65 -16.23 -15.94
N HIS A 159 8.85 -17.21 -15.58
CA HIS A 159 7.78 -17.75 -16.41
C HIS A 159 6.45 -17.40 -15.75
N LEU A 160 5.70 -16.50 -16.38
CA LEU A 160 4.46 -15.93 -15.87
C LEU A 160 3.30 -16.40 -16.72
N THR A 161 2.28 -17.01 -16.10
CA THR A 161 1.01 -17.35 -16.76
C THR A 161 -0.09 -16.52 -16.14
N VAL A 162 -0.72 -15.63 -16.92
CA VAL A 162 -1.71 -14.64 -16.47
C VAL A 162 -3.09 -14.98 -17.03
N SER A 163 -4.11 -14.90 -16.18
CA SER A 163 -5.50 -15.24 -16.53
C SER A 163 -6.50 -14.43 -15.70
N GLY A 164 -7.75 -14.39 -16.16
CA GLY A 164 -8.85 -13.71 -15.49
C GLY A 164 -8.91 -12.20 -15.75
N ARG A 165 -10.09 -11.59 -15.52
CA ARG A 165 -10.37 -10.18 -15.83
C ARG A 165 -10.79 -9.35 -14.62
N ARG A 166 -11.87 -9.75 -13.93
CA ARG A 166 -12.33 -9.08 -12.68
C ARG A 166 -11.46 -9.42 -11.46
N THR A 167 -10.88 -10.61 -11.50
CA THR A 167 -9.79 -11.03 -10.62
C THR A 167 -8.70 -11.56 -11.53
N VAL A 168 -7.50 -10.99 -11.46
CA VAL A 168 -6.37 -11.45 -12.26
C VAL A 168 -5.54 -12.40 -11.42
N ARG A 169 -5.33 -13.60 -11.94
CA ARG A 169 -4.51 -14.63 -11.32
C ARG A 169 -3.27 -14.85 -12.16
N MET A 170 -2.13 -14.94 -11.51
CA MET A 170 -0.86 -15.24 -12.15
C MET A 170 -0.17 -16.38 -11.42
N THR A 171 0.31 -17.37 -12.18
CA THR A 171 1.29 -18.32 -11.70
C THR A 171 2.67 -17.82 -12.14
N ALA A 172 3.59 -17.72 -11.20
CA ALA A 172 4.96 -17.30 -11.46
C ALA A 172 5.92 -18.44 -11.07
N THR A 173 6.78 -18.82 -12.00
CA THR A 173 7.97 -19.64 -11.74
C THR A 173 9.19 -18.76 -11.93
N GLU A 174 9.99 -18.59 -10.89
CA GLU A 174 11.22 -17.82 -10.89
C GLU A 174 12.41 -18.78 -10.72
N VAL A 175 13.31 -18.79 -11.69
CA VAL A 175 14.58 -19.52 -11.63
C VAL A 175 15.68 -18.47 -11.44
N ALA A 176 16.28 -18.42 -10.25
CA ALA A 176 17.25 -17.41 -9.88
C ALA A 176 18.61 -18.02 -9.56
N SER A 177 19.68 -17.27 -9.87
CA SER A 177 21.04 -17.61 -9.46
C SER A 177 21.78 -16.40 -8.90
N TYR A 178 22.56 -16.62 -7.85
CA TYR A 178 23.29 -15.60 -7.09
C TYR A 178 24.77 -15.98 -7.08
N ARG A 179 25.66 -15.00 -7.31
CA ARG A 179 27.12 -15.23 -7.32
C ARG A 179 27.79 -14.97 -5.97
N ASP A 180 27.09 -14.36 -5.02
CA ASP A 180 27.65 -13.97 -3.72
C ASP A 180 26.64 -14.19 -2.59
N ARG A 181 27.09 -14.81 -1.49
CA ARG A 181 26.31 -15.05 -0.27
C ARG A 181 25.79 -13.73 0.33
N ALA A 182 26.50 -12.61 0.19
CA ALA A 182 26.03 -11.31 0.64
C ALA A 182 24.82 -10.77 -0.17
N VAL A 183 24.74 -11.14 -1.45
CA VAL A 183 23.61 -10.81 -2.34
C VAL A 183 22.43 -11.75 -2.07
N ALA A 184 22.69 -13.03 -1.77
CA ALA A 184 21.70 -14.03 -1.39
C ALA A 184 21.02 -13.71 -0.04
N ARG A 185 21.73 -13.16 0.94
CA ARG A 185 21.22 -12.90 2.31
C ARG A 185 20.17 -11.80 2.45
N ARG A 186 19.76 -11.12 1.37
CA ARG A 186 18.82 -10.00 1.46
C ARG A 186 17.42 -10.47 1.09
N ASP A 187 16.49 -10.36 2.04
CA ASP A 187 15.06 -10.61 1.86
C ASP A 187 14.60 -10.16 0.45
N ARG A 188 13.77 -10.96 -0.24
CA ARG A 188 13.33 -10.72 -1.63
C ARG A 188 11.96 -10.06 -1.70
N PRO A 189 11.75 -8.93 -2.41
CA PRO A 189 10.49 -8.22 -2.46
C PRO A 189 9.53 -8.98 -3.35
N ALA A 190 8.46 -9.46 -2.74
CA ALA A 190 7.26 -9.79 -3.46
C ALA A 190 6.56 -8.54 -3.94
N LEU A 191 6.42 -7.54 -3.08
CA LEU A 191 5.51 -6.42 -3.31
C LEU A 191 6.18 -5.10 -3.00
N ALA A 192 5.92 -4.10 -3.83
CA ALA A 192 6.26 -2.70 -3.59
C ALA A 192 5.00 -1.85 -3.72
N GLY A 193 4.72 -1.10 -2.67
CA GLY A 193 3.58 -0.20 -2.56
C GLY A 193 3.99 1.17 -2.05
N PHE A 194 2.99 2.01 -1.85
CA PHE A 194 3.14 3.37 -1.38
C PHE A 194 2.13 3.65 -0.27
N TYR A 195 2.59 4.19 0.84
CA TYR A 195 1.77 4.66 1.95
C TYR A 195 2.36 5.94 2.54
N ASP A 196 1.56 7.00 2.62
CA ASP A 196 1.92 8.22 3.34
C ASP A 196 1.09 8.37 4.61
N PHE A 197 -0.22 8.59 4.47
CA PHE A 197 -1.16 8.64 5.60
C PHE A 197 -2.51 8.09 5.17
N GLY A 198 -3.27 7.53 6.11
CA GLY A 198 -4.64 7.06 5.93
C GLY A 198 -5.61 7.74 6.89
N VAL A 199 -6.90 7.44 6.73
CA VAL A 199 -7.95 8.04 7.57
C VAL A 199 -7.72 7.68 9.04
N GLY A 200 -7.79 8.68 9.92
CA GLY A 200 -7.59 8.49 11.35
C GLY A 200 -6.14 8.22 11.75
N THR A 201 -5.17 8.55 10.89
CA THR A 201 -3.74 8.50 11.20
C THR A 201 -3.16 9.92 11.17
N ALA A 202 -1.91 10.08 11.62
CA ALA A 202 -1.24 11.37 11.55
C ALA A 202 -1.06 11.80 10.08
N MET A 203 -1.72 12.89 9.70
CA MET A 203 -1.74 13.44 8.35
C MET A 203 -0.75 14.60 8.19
N SER A 204 -0.31 14.87 6.97
CA SER A 204 0.42 16.11 6.66
C SER A 204 -0.48 17.34 6.85
N ALA A 205 0.06 18.42 7.43
CA ALA A 205 -0.68 19.67 7.63
C ALA A 205 -1.18 20.31 6.31
N MET A 206 -0.53 19.99 5.18
CA MET A 206 -0.89 20.50 3.85
C MET A 206 -1.70 19.49 3.02
N ALA A 207 -2.14 18.37 3.61
CA ALA A 207 -2.92 17.39 2.88
C ALA A 207 -4.32 17.93 2.56
N ILE A 208 -4.69 17.89 1.29
CA ILE A 208 -6.03 18.24 0.80
C ILE A 208 -7.00 17.06 0.83
N ASP A 209 -6.47 15.83 0.88
CA ASP A 209 -7.22 14.59 0.89
C ASP A 209 -7.03 13.86 2.24
N PRO A 210 -8.06 13.20 2.79
CA PRO A 210 -7.92 12.43 4.04
C PRO A 210 -6.95 11.24 3.98
N ALA A 211 -6.61 10.74 2.79
CA ALA A 211 -5.76 9.58 2.61
C ALA A 211 -4.90 9.64 1.33
N ARG A 212 -3.66 9.16 1.43
CA ARG A 212 -2.69 9.13 0.33
C ARG A 212 -1.85 7.84 0.33
N HIS A 213 -2.39 6.77 -0.28
CA HIS A 213 -1.74 5.46 -0.34
C HIS A 213 -2.36 4.54 -1.42
N ASP A 214 -1.62 3.49 -1.82
CA ASP A 214 -2.08 2.44 -2.76
C ASP A 214 -2.52 1.14 -2.08
N ALA A 215 -2.20 1.03 -0.79
CA ALA A 215 -2.54 -0.05 0.11
C ALA A 215 -2.54 0.54 1.52
N ASP A 216 -3.38 0.05 2.42
CA ASP A 216 -3.50 0.50 3.81
C ASP A 216 -2.92 -0.48 4.82
N GLY A 217 -2.72 -1.74 4.45
CA GLY A 217 -2.18 -2.75 5.36
C GLY A 217 -1.54 -3.94 4.68
N LEU A 218 -0.64 -4.58 5.41
CA LEU A 218 -0.19 -5.94 5.14
C LEU A 218 -1.16 -6.93 5.77
N TRP A 219 -1.80 -7.73 4.94
CA TRP A 219 -2.53 -8.92 5.35
C TRP A 219 -1.67 -10.16 5.21
N PHE A 220 -1.81 -11.11 6.13
CA PHE A 220 -1.20 -12.43 5.99
C PHE A 220 -1.95 -13.49 6.78
N THR A 221 -1.73 -14.76 6.47
CA THR A 221 -2.33 -15.88 7.20
C THR A 221 -1.33 -16.99 7.48
N ASP A 222 -1.41 -17.53 8.70
CA ASP A 222 -0.63 -18.67 9.19
C ASP A 222 -1.57 -19.68 9.89
N ALA A 223 -1.02 -20.68 10.61
CA ALA A 223 -1.80 -21.68 11.33
C ALA A 223 -2.79 -21.09 12.35
N ARG A 224 -2.55 -19.88 12.87
CA ARG A 224 -3.43 -19.18 13.83
C ARG A 224 -4.55 -18.38 13.13
N GLY A 225 -4.49 -18.29 11.80
CA GLY A 225 -5.48 -17.62 10.95
C GLY A 225 -4.98 -16.30 10.36
N PRO A 226 -5.89 -15.45 9.84
CA PRO A 226 -5.53 -14.18 9.23
C PRO A 226 -5.06 -13.15 10.27
N SER A 227 -4.17 -12.27 9.84
CA SER A 227 -3.67 -11.11 10.57
C SER A 227 -3.66 -9.89 9.67
N TRP A 228 -3.90 -8.73 10.28
CA TRP A 228 -3.87 -7.41 9.64
C TRP A 228 -2.84 -6.53 10.34
N ALA A 229 -1.90 -5.99 9.58
CA ALA A 229 -0.91 -5.04 10.05
C ALA A 229 -1.05 -3.73 9.25
N PRO A 230 -1.68 -2.68 9.81
CA PRO A 230 -1.77 -1.38 9.17
C PRO A 230 -0.37 -0.85 8.79
N LEU A 231 -0.28 -0.26 7.60
CA LEU A 231 0.92 0.40 7.11
C LEU A 231 1.12 1.76 7.78
N ARG A 232 2.36 2.24 7.75
CA ARG A 232 2.75 3.55 8.28
C ARG A 232 3.74 4.25 7.37
N ASN A 233 3.85 5.57 7.51
CA ASN A 233 4.99 6.35 7.04
C ASN A 233 5.87 6.72 8.25
N PRO A 234 6.86 5.89 8.61
CA PRO A 234 7.64 6.12 9.82
C PRO A 234 8.65 7.24 9.63
N ARG A 235 9.06 7.90 10.72
CA ARG A 235 10.14 8.91 10.69
C ARG A 235 11.52 8.32 10.39
N HIS A 236 11.71 7.04 10.63
CA HIS A 236 12.94 6.30 10.34
C HIS A 236 12.62 4.97 9.67
N PRO A 237 13.54 4.40 8.86
CA PRO A 237 13.34 3.08 8.28
C PRO A 237 12.97 2.03 9.33
N TRP A 238 11.88 1.31 9.07
CA TRP A 238 11.36 0.26 9.94
C TRP A 238 11.34 -1.08 9.21
N ARG A 239 11.58 -2.16 9.95
CA ARG A 239 11.53 -3.53 9.46
C ARG A 239 10.84 -4.40 10.50
N GLN A 240 9.79 -5.10 10.09
CA GLN A 240 9.08 -6.05 10.94
C GLN A 240 8.92 -7.39 10.23
N ALA A 241 9.05 -8.47 11.00
CA ALA A 241 8.91 -9.81 10.50
C ALA A 241 7.71 -10.55 11.09
N TYR A 242 7.10 -11.38 10.25
CA TYR A 242 5.96 -12.23 10.56
C TYR A 242 6.26 -13.66 10.12
N GLY A 243 5.91 -14.64 10.96
CA GLY A 243 6.19 -16.06 10.74
C GLY A 243 7.01 -16.69 11.88
N PRO A 244 7.53 -17.92 11.68
CA PRO A 244 7.48 -18.73 10.45
C PRO A 244 6.07 -19.24 10.12
N GLY A 245 5.89 -19.80 8.92
CA GLY A 245 4.67 -20.52 8.53
C GLY A 245 3.57 -19.67 7.88
N VAL A 246 3.93 -18.51 7.31
CA VAL A 246 2.98 -17.72 6.51
C VAL A 246 2.65 -18.45 5.20
N ARG A 247 1.36 -18.71 4.95
CA ARG A 247 0.88 -19.41 3.75
C ARG A 247 0.47 -18.47 2.62
N ALA A 248 -0.06 -17.31 2.98
CA ALA A 248 -0.37 -16.24 2.03
C ALA A 248 -0.22 -14.88 2.71
N PHE A 249 0.12 -13.88 1.92
CA PHE A 249 0.29 -12.50 2.37
C PHE A 249 0.03 -11.53 1.23
N GLY A 250 -0.27 -10.27 1.54
CA GLY A 250 -0.56 -9.29 0.52
C GLY A 250 -0.67 -7.88 1.06
N LEU A 251 -0.42 -6.91 0.18
CA LEU A 251 -0.77 -5.52 0.44
C LEU A 251 -2.19 -5.29 -0.05
N LEU A 252 -3.06 -4.87 0.86
CA LEU A 252 -4.48 -4.67 0.57
C LEU A 252 -4.82 -3.19 0.61
N GLN A 253 -5.93 -2.84 -0.03
CA GLN A 253 -6.56 -1.52 0.03
C GLN A 253 -7.99 -1.71 0.54
N ARG A 254 -8.21 -1.61 1.86
CA ARG A 254 -9.56 -1.69 2.47
C ARG A 254 -10.27 -0.35 2.44
N ASP A 255 -9.54 0.75 2.62
CA ASP A 255 -10.06 2.10 2.43
C ASP A 255 -10.34 2.38 0.94
N ARG A 256 -11.63 2.46 0.60
CA ARG A 256 -12.10 2.63 -0.79
C ARG A 256 -13.15 3.72 -0.96
N ALA A 257 -13.43 4.50 0.10
CA ALA A 257 -14.38 5.60 -0.01
C ALA A 257 -13.77 6.72 -0.87
N ARG A 258 -14.45 7.10 -1.96
CA ARG A 258 -13.96 8.12 -2.89
C ARG A 258 -13.63 9.45 -2.21
N ARG A 259 -14.42 9.83 -1.19
CA ARG A 259 -14.22 11.05 -0.38
C ARG A 259 -12.86 11.10 0.34
N TYR A 260 -12.16 9.98 0.50
CA TYR A 260 -10.84 9.95 1.15
C TYR A 260 -9.69 10.30 0.20
N TYR A 261 -9.90 10.25 -1.12
CA TYR A 261 -8.85 10.41 -2.12
C TYR A 261 -9.14 11.52 -3.15
N GLY A 262 -10.26 12.23 -2.97
CA GLY A 262 -10.66 13.43 -3.72
C GLY A 262 -10.42 13.41 -5.23
N VAL A 263 -9.83 14.50 -5.73
CA VAL A 263 -9.66 14.88 -7.15
C VAL A 263 -8.50 14.16 -7.86
N HIS A 264 -7.83 13.22 -7.19
CA HIS A 264 -6.65 12.58 -7.75
C HIS A 264 -6.96 11.71 -8.99
N ALA A 265 -6.35 12.08 -10.13
CA ALA A 265 -6.38 11.29 -11.36
C ALA A 265 -5.85 9.85 -11.20
N ALA A 266 -5.04 9.59 -10.16
CA ALA A 266 -4.50 8.26 -9.84
C ALA A 266 -5.55 7.26 -9.35
N ARG A 267 -6.70 7.73 -8.83
CA ARG A 267 -7.81 6.91 -8.31
C ARG A 267 -7.39 5.80 -7.33
N PRO A 268 -6.73 6.11 -6.19
CA PRO A 268 -6.23 5.07 -5.28
C PRO A 268 -7.32 4.20 -4.62
N GLN A 269 -8.55 4.71 -4.49
CA GLN A 269 -9.73 3.92 -4.08
C GLN A 269 -10.02 2.72 -4.99
N ASP A 270 -9.55 2.79 -6.24
CA ASP A 270 -9.70 1.75 -7.24
C ASP A 270 -8.48 0.81 -7.31
N ALA A 271 -7.46 0.99 -6.46
CA ALA A 271 -6.27 0.16 -6.46
C ALA A 271 -6.63 -1.29 -6.08
N PRO A 272 -6.10 -2.31 -6.79
CA PRO A 272 -6.37 -3.69 -6.45
C PRO A 272 -5.60 -4.12 -5.20
N ASP A 273 -6.20 -5.01 -4.43
CA ASP A 273 -5.46 -5.83 -3.49
C ASP A 273 -4.49 -6.75 -4.24
N VAL A 274 -3.30 -7.00 -3.68
CA VAL A 274 -2.32 -7.93 -4.26
C VAL A 274 -1.91 -8.98 -3.24
N ILE A 275 -2.28 -10.22 -3.51
CA ILE A 275 -2.03 -11.37 -2.63
C ILE A 275 -1.05 -12.32 -3.29
N VAL A 276 -0.04 -12.73 -2.53
CA VAL A 276 0.89 -13.81 -2.85
C VAL A 276 0.46 -15.05 -2.07
N HIS A 277 0.23 -16.15 -2.77
CA HIS A 277 0.02 -17.47 -2.20
C HIS A 277 1.30 -18.28 -2.39
N TRP A 278 1.85 -18.77 -1.29
CA TRP A 278 3.12 -19.47 -1.26
C TRP A 278 2.92 -20.91 -0.79
N PRO A 279 3.33 -21.92 -1.59
CA PRO A 279 3.13 -23.33 -1.24
C PRO A 279 4.14 -23.84 -0.20
N GLY A 280 5.29 -23.17 -0.02
CA GLY A 280 6.38 -23.67 0.81
C GLY A 280 6.17 -23.51 2.32
N ARG A 281 6.73 -24.44 3.09
CA ARG A 281 6.73 -24.42 4.56
C ARG A 281 7.75 -23.40 5.10
N GLY A 282 7.55 -22.92 6.34
CA GLY A 282 8.54 -22.11 7.05
C GLY A 282 8.69 -20.65 6.61
N THR A 283 7.81 -20.14 5.74
CA THR A 283 7.93 -18.79 5.18
C THR A 283 7.83 -17.70 6.23
N ARG A 284 8.84 -16.83 6.25
CA ARG A 284 8.83 -15.55 6.94
C ARG A 284 8.50 -14.45 5.95
N VAL A 285 7.63 -13.53 6.36
CA VAL A 285 7.34 -12.30 5.62
C VAL A 285 7.98 -11.13 6.37
N VAL A 286 8.62 -10.23 5.64
CA VAL A 286 9.27 -9.04 6.18
C VAL A 286 8.63 -7.81 5.56
N LEU A 287 7.98 -6.99 6.38
CA LEU A 287 7.52 -5.67 6.02
C LEU A 287 8.64 -4.66 6.24
N ARG A 288 8.96 -3.87 5.22
CA ARG A 288 9.89 -2.74 5.29
C ARG A 288 9.15 -1.47 4.94
N GLU A 289 9.26 -0.48 5.80
CA GLU A 289 8.59 0.82 5.67
C GLU A 289 9.67 1.90 5.77
N ARG A 290 9.72 2.82 4.80
CA ARG A 290 10.65 3.95 4.82
C ARG A 290 9.90 5.27 4.89
N PRO A 291 10.54 6.30 5.48
CA PRO A 291 10.04 7.66 5.40
C PRO A 291 9.83 8.06 3.94
N THR A 292 8.74 8.75 3.66
CA THR A 292 8.50 9.42 2.39
C THR A 292 7.84 10.79 2.61
N ALA A 293 8.08 11.71 1.69
CA ALA A 293 7.35 12.98 1.60
C ALA A 293 6.31 12.99 0.47
N GLY A 294 6.29 11.95 -0.37
CA GLY A 294 5.43 11.91 -1.54
C GLY A 294 5.54 10.65 -2.38
N ARG A 295 4.75 10.59 -3.45
CA ARG A 295 4.51 9.38 -4.26
C ARG A 295 5.60 9.06 -5.28
N ALA A 296 6.68 9.83 -5.35
CA ALA A 296 7.70 9.67 -6.39
C ALA A 296 8.31 8.27 -6.46
N ALA A 297 8.40 7.58 -5.32
CA ALA A 297 8.87 6.21 -5.24
C ALA A 297 8.05 5.39 -4.21
N PRO A 298 7.99 4.05 -4.36
CA PRO A 298 7.43 3.20 -3.31
C PRO A 298 8.24 3.35 -2.03
N ASN A 299 7.55 3.34 -0.89
CA ASN A 299 8.16 3.38 0.44
C ASN A 299 7.78 2.17 1.32
N VAL A 300 6.95 1.27 0.78
CA VAL A 300 6.52 0.03 1.44
C VAL A 300 7.00 -1.15 0.60
N TRP A 301 7.69 -2.10 1.24
CA TRP A 301 8.10 -3.35 0.61
C TRP A 301 7.73 -4.55 1.47
N VAL A 302 7.17 -5.57 0.84
CA VAL A 302 6.92 -6.86 1.47
C VAL A 302 7.85 -7.88 0.86
N MET A 303 8.67 -8.45 1.72
CA MET A 303 9.67 -9.44 1.35
C MET A 303 9.28 -10.82 1.87
N PHE A 304 9.66 -11.89 1.18
CA PHE A 304 9.34 -13.24 1.61
C PHE A 304 10.30 -14.29 1.05
N GLY A 305 10.20 -15.51 1.58
CA GLY A 305 10.90 -16.70 1.09
C GLY A 305 11.86 -17.29 2.12
N PRO A 306 12.37 -18.52 1.87
CA PRO A 306 13.47 -19.09 2.66
C PRO A 306 14.74 -18.23 2.50
N ARG A 307 15.79 -18.53 3.28
CA ARG A 307 17.14 -18.00 2.97
C ARG A 307 17.48 -18.41 1.54
N ALA A 308 17.91 -17.44 0.73
CA ALA A 308 18.30 -17.68 -0.65
C ALA A 308 19.40 -18.74 -0.75
N GLN A 309 19.23 -19.69 -1.66
CA GLN A 309 20.30 -20.58 -2.12
C GLN A 309 20.98 -19.97 -3.35
N ASP A 310 22.20 -20.41 -3.67
CA ASP A 310 22.97 -19.91 -4.82
C ASP A 310 22.24 -20.13 -6.16
N ARG A 311 21.46 -21.21 -6.24
CA ARG A 311 20.49 -21.47 -7.31
C ARG A 311 19.21 -22.02 -6.72
N GLU A 312 18.08 -21.57 -7.23
CA GLU A 312 16.78 -22.03 -6.76
C GLU A 312 15.67 -21.78 -7.77
N THR A 313 14.60 -22.57 -7.63
CA THR A 313 13.35 -22.40 -8.37
C THR A 313 12.23 -22.13 -7.38
N LEU A 314 11.53 -21.01 -7.56
CA LEU A 314 10.39 -20.61 -6.74
C LEU A 314 9.13 -20.67 -7.59
N ARG A 315 8.07 -21.28 -7.04
CA ARG A 315 6.74 -21.31 -7.67
C ARG A 315 5.72 -20.71 -6.72
N TYR A 316 5.03 -19.68 -7.19
CA TYR A 316 4.03 -18.97 -6.39
C TYR A 316 2.88 -18.46 -7.24
N ARG A 317 1.77 -18.12 -6.57
CA ARG A 317 0.59 -17.56 -7.23
C ARG A 317 0.34 -16.15 -6.73
N LEU A 318 0.00 -15.26 -7.65
CA LEU A 318 -0.39 -13.89 -7.36
C LEU A 318 -1.87 -13.70 -7.73
N THR A 319 -2.58 -12.95 -6.90
CA THR A 319 -3.97 -12.57 -7.14
C THR A 319 -4.08 -11.05 -7.02
N TRP A 320 -4.51 -10.39 -8.09
CA TRP A 320 -4.99 -9.01 -8.05
C TRP A 320 -6.50 -9.02 -8.04
N THR A 321 -7.11 -8.38 -7.04
CA THR A 321 -8.57 -8.39 -6.90
C THR A 321 -9.09 -7.11 -6.26
N ARG A 322 -10.37 -6.82 -6.51
CA ARG A 322 -11.17 -5.83 -5.77
C ARG A 322 -12.38 -6.46 -5.10
N THR A 323 -12.57 -7.77 -5.24
CA THR A 323 -13.73 -8.47 -4.68
C THR A 323 -13.73 -8.37 -3.17
N ALA A 324 -14.90 -8.07 -2.60
CA ALA A 324 -15.12 -8.01 -1.15
C ALA A 324 -14.70 -9.33 -0.49
N ARG A 325 -14.09 -9.21 0.70
CA ARG A 325 -13.55 -10.34 1.49
C ARG A 325 -14.40 -10.67 2.71
N ASP A 326 -15.60 -10.13 2.77
CA ASP A 326 -16.62 -10.34 3.81
C ASP A 326 -17.22 -11.76 3.82
N ARG A 327 -16.81 -12.63 2.88
CA ARG A 327 -17.33 -13.99 2.71
C ARG A 327 -16.65 -15.07 3.57
N GLY A 328 -15.88 -14.69 4.57
CA GLY A 328 -15.26 -15.64 5.51
C GLY A 328 -15.99 -15.65 6.86
N ASP A 329 -15.80 -16.73 7.64
CA ASP A 329 -16.46 -16.87 8.95
C ASP A 329 -15.96 -15.87 10.00
N ARG A 330 -14.77 -15.29 9.78
CA ARG A 330 -14.14 -14.33 10.70
C ARG A 330 -14.35 -12.89 10.28
N ALA A 331 -14.61 -12.05 11.26
CA ALA A 331 -14.61 -10.61 11.10
C ALA A 331 -13.23 -10.10 10.67
N ILE A 332 -13.20 -9.04 9.87
CA ILE A 332 -11.98 -8.34 9.45
C ILE A 332 -11.94 -6.94 10.03
N VAL A 333 -10.73 -6.39 10.17
CA VAL A 333 -10.55 -4.98 10.54
C VAL A 333 -10.96 -4.10 9.36
N VAL A 334 -11.96 -3.26 9.54
CA VAL A 334 -12.44 -2.33 8.50
C VAL A 334 -11.98 -0.89 8.72
N SER A 335 -11.51 -0.56 9.92
CA SER A 335 -10.93 0.75 10.23
C SER A 335 -9.90 0.63 11.38
N THR A 336 -8.87 1.47 11.34
CA THR A 336 -7.94 1.67 12.46
C THR A 336 -7.67 3.16 12.61
N LEU A 337 -8.18 3.75 13.69
CA LEU A 337 -7.88 5.12 14.08
C LEU A 337 -6.79 5.10 15.16
N MET A 338 -5.84 6.02 15.05
CA MET A 338 -4.69 6.13 15.93
C MET A 338 -4.63 7.53 16.53
N GLY A 339 -4.47 7.60 17.85
CA GLY A 339 -4.40 8.84 18.58
C GLY A 339 -3.51 8.75 19.82
N GLY A 340 -3.61 9.76 20.65
CA GLY A 340 -2.97 9.78 21.97
C GLY A 340 -3.96 10.32 23.00
N ASN A 341 -3.79 9.86 24.23
CA ASN A 341 -4.41 10.47 25.40
C ASN A 341 -3.41 11.49 25.95
N ALA A 342 -3.68 12.79 25.76
CA ALA A 342 -2.77 13.85 26.18
C ALA A 342 -2.53 13.87 27.69
N ARG A 343 -3.52 13.45 28.49
CA ARG A 343 -3.43 13.43 29.95
C ARG A 343 -2.55 12.29 30.46
N SER A 344 -2.73 11.08 29.93
CA SER A 344 -1.99 9.90 30.38
C SER A 344 -0.71 9.62 29.59
N GLY A 345 -0.52 10.28 28.43
CA GLY A 345 0.54 9.95 27.48
C GLY A 345 0.32 8.61 26.76
N ALA A 346 -0.79 7.91 27.01
CA ALA A 346 -1.09 6.63 26.40
C ALA A 346 -1.37 6.77 24.90
N ARG A 347 -1.03 5.74 24.14
CA ARG A 347 -1.37 5.65 22.72
C ARG A 347 -2.69 4.93 22.57
N MET A 348 -3.60 5.58 21.87
CA MET A 348 -4.97 5.10 21.67
C MET A 348 -5.12 4.50 20.28
N TYR A 349 -5.76 3.33 20.22
CA TYR A 349 -6.12 2.64 19.00
C TYR A 349 -7.62 2.34 19.03
N VAL A 350 -8.34 2.77 18.00
CA VAL A 350 -9.75 2.42 17.79
C VAL A 350 -9.83 1.51 16.58
N ILE A 351 -10.23 0.27 16.81
CA ILE A 351 -10.21 -0.80 15.81
C ILE A 351 -11.65 -1.24 15.56
N ASP A 352 -12.16 -0.99 14.35
CA ASP A 352 -13.49 -1.48 13.95
C ASP A 352 -13.35 -2.81 13.22
N TYR A 353 -14.13 -3.79 13.65
CA TYR A 353 -14.24 -5.11 13.03
C TYR A 353 -15.64 -5.29 12.43
N ALA A 354 -15.73 -5.88 11.23
CA ALA A 354 -17.00 -6.20 10.59
C ALA A 354 -16.93 -7.48 9.75
N GLY A 355 -18.09 -8.05 9.40
CA GLY A 355 -18.22 -9.29 8.63
C GLY A 355 -18.11 -10.56 9.47
N GLY A 356 -18.18 -11.73 8.83
CA GLY A 356 -18.19 -13.03 9.53
C GLY A 356 -19.34 -13.17 10.53
N ALA A 357 -19.14 -13.94 11.60
CA ALA A 357 -20.19 -14.24 12.58
C ALA A 357 -20.78 -13.00 13.28
N ILE A 358 -20.02 -11.91 13.43
CA ILE A 358 -20.49 -10.69 14.11
C ILE A 358 -21.46 -9.85 13.28
N ALA A 359 -21.63 -10.16 11.99
CA ALA A 359 -22.55 -9.43 11.11
C ALA A 359 -24.02 -9.54 11.56
N ARG A 360 -24.39 -10.60 12.30
CA ARG A 360 -25.75 -10.79 12.83
C ARG A 360 -26.02 -10.04 14.14
N ARG A 361 -25.05 -9.27 14.64
CA ARG A 361 -25.02 -8.68 16.00
C ARG A 361 -25.16 -9.76 17.08
N LEU A 362 -24.14 -9.87 17.92
CA LEU A 362 -24.18 -10.72 19.10
C LEU A 362 -24.61 -9.89 20.31
N PRO A 363 -24.97 -10.51 21.45
CA PRO A 363 -25.12 -9.78 22.69
C PRO A 363 -23.80 -9.09 23.05
N ASP A 364 -23.83 -7.81 23.41
CA ASP A 364 -22.61 -7.02 23.62
C ASP A 364 -21.71 -7.63 24.72
N HIS A 365 -22.30 -8.18 25.78
CA HIS A 365 -21.60 -8.85 26.86
C HIS A 365 -20.89 -10.16 26.43
N ALA A 366 -21.29 -10.75 25.29
CA ALA A 366 -20.69 -11.98 24.79
C ALA A 366 -19.39 -11.74 24.01
N VAL A 367 -19.16 -10.51 23.53
CA VAL A 367 -18.00 -10.18 22.68
C VAL A 367 -16.93 -9.51 23.51
N ALA A 368 -15.81 -10.21 23.71
CA ALA A 368 -14.66 -9.70 24.43
C ALA A 368 -13.56 -9.23 23.47
N GLY A 369 -12.87 -8.15 23.88
CA GLY A 369 -11.58 -7.77 23.33
C GLY A 369 -10.52 -8.69 23.92
N THR A 370 -9.61 -9.19 23.08
CA THR A 370 -8.43 -9.92 23.57
C THR A 370 -7.19 -9.22 23.08
N VAL A 371 -6.38 -8.76 24.02
CA VAL A 371 -5.12 -8.05 23.76
C VAL A 371 -3.95 -8.91 24.23
N ARG A 372 -2.94 -9.05 23.37
CA ARG A 372 -1.68 -9.70 23.70
C ARG A 372 -0.52 -8.74 23.45
N VAL A 373 0.07 -8.32 24.55
CA VAL A 373 1.29 -7.52 24.66
C VAL A 373 2.34 -8.31 25.46
N ARG A 374 3.50 -7.72 25.73
CA ARG A 374 4.46 -8.32 26.66
C ARG A 374 3.99 -8.12 28.11
N PRO A 375 4.41 -8.96 29.07
CA PRO A 375 3.97 -8.85 30.46
C PRO A 375 4.26 -7.49 31.12
N ASP A 376 5.33 -6.81 30.70
CA ASP A 376 5.77 -5.51 31.22
C ASP A 376 5.04 -4.31 30.61
N THR A 377 4.07 -4.54 29.71
CA THR A 377 3.31 -3.48 29.02
C THR A 377 2.03 -3.12 29.77
N PHE A 378 1.86 -1.83 30.10
CA PHE A 378 0.63 -1.33 30.71
C PHE A 378 -0.44 -1.02 29.65
N VAL A 379 -1.50 -1.84 29.65
CA VAL A 379 -2.73 -1.59 28.89
C VAL A 379 -3.72 -0.91 29.83
N THR A 380 -3.95 0.39 29.64
CA THR A 380 -4.80 1.21 30.53
C THR A 380 -6.27 1.19 30.15
N GLN A 381 -6.60 0.70 28.95
CA GLN A 381 -7.97 0.53 28.49
C GLN A 381 -8.03 -0.58 27.45
N ASP A 382 -8.97 -1.51 27.60
CA ASP A 382 -9.45 -2.41 26.56
C ASP A 382 -10.97 -2.51 26.71
N SER A 383 -11.71 -1.99 25.73
CA SER A 383 -13.17 -1.99 25.77
C SER A 383 -13.73 -2.31 24.40
N VAL A 384 -14.82 -3.09 24.37
CA VAL A 384 -15.51 -3.46 23.14
C VAL A 384 -16.95 -2.99 23.22
N ARG A 385 -17.44 -2.42 22.12
CA ARG A 385 -18.84 -2.02 21.97
C ARG A 385 -19.32 -2.26 20.55
N TYR A 386 -20.61 -2.53 20.38
CA TYR A 386 -21.20 -2.56 19.05
C TYR A 386 -21.08 -1.18 18.36
N ASN A 387 -20.79 -1.21 17.07
CA ASN A 387 -20.69 -0.03 16.21
C ASN A 387 -21.77 -0.15 15.11
N PRO A 388 -22.86 0.63 15.19
CA PRO A 388 -23.96 0.53 14.24
C PRO A 388 -23.56 0.99 12.83
N TYR A 389 -22.57 1.88 12.69
CA TYR A 389 -22.14 2.41 11.40
C TYR A 389 -21.38 1.39 10.55
N THR A 390 -20.68 0.46 11.20
CA THR A 390 -19.94 -0.61 10.52
C THR A 390 -20.67 -1.94 10.58
N HIS A 391 -21.84 -2.00 11.22
CA HIS A 391 -22.56 -3.24 11.55
C HIS A 391 -21.63 -4.30 12.15
N GLY A 392 -20.86 -3.90 13.16
CA GLY A 392 -19.82 -4.73 13.75
C GLY A 392 -19.42 -4.24 15.13
N TYR A 393 -18.20 -4.55 15.59
CA TYR A 393 -17.74 -4.17 16.93
C TYR A 393 -16.49 -3.30 16.87
N ARG A 394 -16.44 -2.32 17.75
CA ARG A 394 -15.32 -1.42 17.97
C ARG A 394 -14.58 -1.82 19.23
N GLN A 395 -13.29 -2.10 19.10
CA GLN A 395 -12.38 -2.23 20.22
C GLN A 395 -11.61 -0.91 20.40
N VAL A 396 -11.60 -0.37 21.62
CA VAL A 396 -10.79 0.78 22.01
C VAL A 396 -9.70 0.32 22.95
N LEU A 397 -8.45 0.53 22.55
CA LEU A 397 -7.25 0.12 23.26
C LEU A 397 -6.40 1.34 23.62
N GLN A 398 -5.98 1.47 24.88
CA GLN A 398 -4.92 2.40 25.29
C GLN A 398 -3.72 1.64 25.83
N VAL A 399 -2.54 1.95 25.28
CA VAL A 399 -1.26 1.34 25.68
C VAL A 399 -0.28 2.44 26.08
N LEU A 400 0.27 2.38 27.28
CA LEU A 400 1.32 3.29 27.70
C LEU A 400 2.64 2.91 27.01
N PRO A 401 3.29 3.86 26.30
CA PRO A 401 4.63 3.62 25.77
C PRO A 401 5.63 3.37 26.90
N MET A 402 6.61 2.50 26.65
CA MET A 402 7.73 2.27 27.55
C MET A 402 9.01 2.86 26.95
N ALA A 403 9.84 3.50 27.79
CA ALA A 403 11.09 4.10 27.35
C ALA A 403 12.04 3.04 26.77
N GLY A 404 12.72 3.39 25.67
CA GLY A 404 13.77 2.56 25.06
C GLY A 404 13.30 1.26 24.39
N ARG A 405 12.01 0.91 24.40
CA ARG A 405 11.51 -0.37 23.87
C ARG A 405 10.25 -0.26 23.01
N ASN A 406 10.29 -0.93 21.87
CA ASN A 406 9.11 -1.08 21.01
C ASN A 406 8.16 -2.13 21.59
N ILE A 407 6.86 -1.86 21.53
CA ILE A 407 5.81 -2.74 22.04
C ILE A 407 5.05 -3.33 20.87
N HIS A 408 5.03 -4.66 20.77
CA HIS A 408 4.23 -5.38 19.78
C HIS A 408 2.85 -5.68 20.36
N VAL A 409 1.84 -5.06 19.79
CA VAL A 409 0.45 -5.19 20.19
C VAL A 409 -0.27 -6.13 19.23
N ARG A 410 -1.01 -7.08 19.77
CA ARG A 410 -1.92 -7.95 19.02
C ARG A 410 -3.29 -7.86 19.63
N ALA A 411 -4.32 -7.62 18.83
CA ALA A 411 -5.70 -7.52 19.30
C ALA A 411 -6.64 -8.32 18.39
N TRP A 412 -7.68 -8.92 18.95
CA TRP A 412 -8.76 -9.59 18.22
C TRP A 412 -10.02 -9.67 19.08
N LEU A 413 -11.17 -9.92 18.45
CA LEU A 413 -12.42 -10.20 19.14
C LEU A 413 -12.57 -11.70 19.41
N SER A 414 -13.14 -12.05 20.55
CA SER A 414 -13.48 -13.42 20.92
C SER A 414 -14.87 -13.53 21.56
N VAL A 415 -15.43 -14.74 21.53
CA VAL A 415 -16.62 -15.15 22.29
C VAL A 415 -16.29 -16.47 22.97
N SER A 416 -16.48 -16.56 24.29
CA SER A 416 -16.18 -17.77 25.07
C SER A 416 -14.81 -18.39 24.76
N GLY A 417 -13.78 -17.55 24.59
CA GLY A 417 -12.42 -17.95 24.22
C GLY A 417 -12.19 -18.29 22.73
N GLN A 418 -13.24 -18.44 21.93
CA GLN A 418 -13.14 -18.66 20.49
C GLN A 418 -12.91 -17.36 19.74
N ARG A 419 -11.98 -17.35 18.79
CA ARG A 419 -11.62 -16.14 18.03
C ARG A 419 -12.66 -15.85 16.94
N LEU A 420 -13.27 -14.66 17.03
CA LEU A 420 -14.28 -14.15 16.08
C LEU A 420 -13.69 -13.35 14.92
N SER A 421 -12.53 -12.71 15.10
CA SER A 421 -11.93 -11.84 14.09
C SER A 421 -10.55 -12.29 13.62
N GLU A 422 -10.03 -11.66 12.58
CA GLU A 422 -8.59 -11.66 12.33
C GLU A 422 -7.82 -10.94 13.45
N THR A 423 -6.51 -11.17 13.53
CA THR A 423 -5.66 -10.49 14.51
C THR A 423 -5.14 -9.16 13.96
N TRP A 424 -5.53 -8.04 14.57
CA TRP A 424 -4.88 -6.75 14.37
C TRP A 424 -3.48 -6.77 15.02
N ARG A 425 -2.46 -6.33 14.30
CA ARG A 425 -1.05 -6.35 14.74
C ARG A 425 -0.39 -5.02 14.48
N TYR A 426 0.13 -4.41 15.54
CA TYR A 426 0.81 -3.13 15.43
C TYR A 426 2.06 -3.09 16.31
N THR A 427 2.96 -2.18 15.99
CA THR A 427 4.15 -1.92 16.80
C THR A 427 4.12 -0.48 17.22
N LEU A 428 3.99 -0.25 18.52
CA LEU A 428 4.19 1.04 19.13
C LEU A 428 5.69 1.26 19.32
N PHE A 429 6.22 2.34 18.74
CA PHE A 429 7.62 2.67 18.89
C PHE A 429 7.91 3.28 20.26
N ALA A 430 9.06 2.93 20.81
CA ALA A 430 9.59 3.57 21.99
C ALA A 430 9.66 5.08 21.78
N PRO A 431 9.25 5.90 22.75
CA PRO A 431 9.67 7.29 22.81
C PRO A 431 11.20 7.31 22.81
N ARG A 432 11.81 8.08 21.91
CA ARG A 432 13.24 8.36 22.03
C ARG A 432 13.41 9.39 23.12
N ILE A 433 14.22 9.05 24.12
CA ILE A 433 14.77 10.04 25.03
C ILE A 433 15.68 10.91 24.14
N ALA A 434 15.34 12.19 23.99
CA ALA A 434 16.25 13.14 23.37
C ALA A 434 17.54 13.11 24.21
N ARG A 435 18.67 12.81 23.57
CA ARG A 435 19.98 12.96 24.19
C ARG A 435 20.43 14.40 24.03
#